data_AF-A0A930T9V2-F1
#
_entry.id   AF-A0A930T9V2-F1
#
_cell.length_a   1.000
_cell.length_b   1.000
_cell.length_c   1.000
_cell.angle_alpha   90.00
_cell.angle_beta   90.00
_cell.angle_gamma   90.00
#
_symmetry.space_group_name_H-M   'P 1'
#
loop_
_entity.id
_entity.type
_entity.pdbx_description
1 polymer ?
#
loop_
_entity_poly.entity_id
_entity_poly.type
_entity_poly.pdbx_seq_one_letter_code
_entity_poly.pdbx_strand_id
1 'polypeptide(L)' 'MNNSKIPQVGDKVLVLNPAYAAGSVGIIRAEEILSDGKPSGNWIIEVISHDVVLSLTENEFKIINKE' A
#
# COMPACT_ATOMS: atom_id res chain seq x y z
N MET A 1 -0.68 -15.97 -13.37
CA MET A 1 0.33 -16.23 -12.31
C MET A 1 0.43 -14.96 -11.48
N ASN A 2 -0.25 -14.94 -10.34
CA ASN A 2 -0.19 -13.82 -9.41
C ASN A 2 1.17 -13.90 -8.73
N ASN A 3 2.12 -13.13 -9.21
CA ASN A 3 3.37 -12.90 -8.50
C ASN A 3 3.01 -12.03 -7.28
N SER A 4 2.42 -12.64 -6.25
CA SER A 4 2.24 -12.03 -4.94
C SER A 4 3.63 -11.83 -4.36
N LYS A 5 4.26 -10.71 -4.74
CA LYS A 5 5.45 -10.22 -4.08
C LYS A 5 4.98 -9.73 -2.71
N ILE A 6 5.66 -10.18 -1.67
CA ILE A 6 5.49 -9.68 -0.32
C ILE A 6 5.78 -8.17 -0.35
N PRO A 7 4.86 -7.29 0.06
CA PRO A 7 5.09 -5.85 0.05
C PRO A 7 6.25 -5.46 0.96
N GLN A 8 7.03 -4.46 0.55
CA GLN A 8 8.16 -3.94 1.33
C GLN A 8 8.12 -2.42 1.45
N VAL A 9 8.66 -1.91 2.56
CA VAL A 9 8.83 -0.47 2.75
C VAL A 9 9.69 0.10 1.62
N GLY A 10 9.21 1.19 1.01
CA GLY A 10 9.83 1.82 -0.17
C GLY A 10 9.29 1.32 -1.51
N ASP A 11 8.47 0.26 -1.53
CA ASP A 11 7.83 -0.18 -2.77
C ASP A 11 6.86 0.89 -3.29
N LYS A 12 6.93 1.13 -4.61
CA LYS A 12 5.89 1.86 -5.32
C LYS A 12 4.75 0.93 -5.62
N VAL A 13 3.55 1.42 -5.37
CA VAL A 13 2.30 0.70 -5.58
C VAL A 13 1.33 1.53 -6.39
N LEU A 14 0.49 0.87 -7.17
CA LEU A 14 -0.71 1.43 -7.77
C LEU A 14 -1.89 1.13 -6.85
N VAL A 15 -2.58 2.16 -6.39
CA VAL A 15 -3.79 2.03 -5.57
C VAL A 15 -4.95 1.56 -6.47
N LEU A 16 -5.63 0.50 -6.06
CA LEU A 16 -6.80 -0.06 -6.76
C LEU A 16 -8.10 0.39 -6.08
N ASN A 17 -8.09 0.52 -4.76
CA ASN A 17 -9.19 0.99 -3.92
C ASN A 17 -8.64 1.80 -2.74
N PRO A 18 -9.43 2.69 -2.13
CA PRO A 18 -10.81 3.08 -2.49
C PRO A 18 -10.88 3.98 -3.74
N ALA A 19 -12.08 4.15 -4.31
CA ALA A 19 -12.31 4.83 -5.59
C ALA A 19 -11.74 6.26 -5.69
N TYR A 20 -11.67 7.01 -4.58
CA TYR A 20 -11.12 8.37 -4.58
C TYR A 20 -9.59 8.40 -4.74
N ALA A 21 -8.90 7.29 -4.45
CA ALA A 21 -7.46 7.16 -4.59
C ALA A 21 -7.06 6.17 -5.68
N ALA A 22 -8.01 5.42 -6.23
CA ALA A 22 -7.78 4.44 -7.28
C ALA A 22 -7.08 5.07 -8.50
N GLY A 23 -6.07 4.38 -9.02
CA GLY A 23 -5.21 4.87 -10.11
C GLY A 23 -4.04 5.73 -9.65
N SER A 24 -3.99 6.12 -8.37
CA SER A 24 -2.86 6.88 -7.82
C SER A 24 -1.65 5.99 -7.56
N VAL A 25 -0.46 6.56 -7.68
CA VAL A 25 0.78 5.92 -7.26
C VAL A 25 1.09 6.32 -5.82
N GLY A 26 1.37 5.33 -4.99
CA GLY A 26 1.79 5.52 -3.61
C GLY A 26 3.11 4.83 -3.29
N ILE A 27 3.67 5.14 -2.12
CA ILE A 27 4.87 4.51 -1.58
C ILE A 27 4.51 3.83 -0.26
N ILE A 28 4.90 2.57 -0.11
CA ILE A 28 4.76 1.86 1.17
C ILE A 28 5.71 2.47 2.20
N ARG A 29 5.17 2.89 3.34
CA ARG A 29 5.93 3.48 4.46
C ARG A 29 6.09 2.53 5.63
N ALA A 30 5.08 1.73 5.93
CA ALA A 30 5.11 0.75 7.01
C ALA A 30 4.01 -0.30 6.86
N GLU A 31 4.17 -1.43 7.55
CA GLU A 31 3.04 -2.29 7.91
C GLU A 31 2.29 -1.62 9.08
N GLU A 32 0.96 -1.67 9.07
CA GLU A 32 0.15 -1.12 10.16
C GLU A 32 0.22 -2.03 11.39
N ILE A 33 0.62 -1.45 12.52
CA ILE A 33 0.71 -2.14 13.81
C ILE A 33 -0.40 -1.64 14.71
N LEU A 34 -1.21 -2.57 15.23
CA LEU A 34 -2.29 -2.30 16.17
C LEU A 34 -1.76 -1.98 17.58
N SER A 35 -2.61 -1.43 18.44
CA SER A 35 -2.24 -1.06 19.81
C SER A 35 -1.75 -2.24 20.68
N ASP A 36 -2.05 -3.48 20.30
CA ASP A 36 -1.55 -4.69 20.96
C ASP A 36 -0.20 -5.17 20.41
N GLY A 37 0.41 -4.40 19.51
CA GLY A 37 1.72 -4.67 18.90
C GLY A 37 1.68 -5.67 17.75
N LYS A 38 0.51 -6.12 17.32
CA LYS A 38 0.39 -7.07 16.19
C LYS A 38 0.17 -6.34 14.86
N PRO A 39 0.66 -6.90 13.75
CA PRO A 39 0.32 -6.39 12.43
C PRO A 39 -1.17 -6.57 12.15
N SER A 40 -1.80 -5.57 11.55
CA SER A 40 -3.20 -5.65 11.14
C SER A 40 -3.39 -6.41 9.82
N GLY A 41 -2.32 -6.56 9.04
CA GLY A 41 -2.34 -7.03 7.65
C GLY A 41 -2.53 -5.90 6.63
N ASN A 42 -2.71 -4.66 7.09
CA ASN A 42 -2.74 -3.48 6.23
C ASN A 42 -1.37 -2.84 6.10
N TRP A 43 -1.19 -2.07 5.03
CA TRP A 43 0.00 -1.32 4.70
C TRP A 43 -0.31 0.17 4.68
N ILE A 44 0.56 0.94 5.31
CA ILE A 44 0.54 2.39 5.31
C ILE A 44 1.19 2.89 4.03
N ILE A 45 0.39 3.51 3.17
CA ILE A 45 0.78 3.98 1.85
C ILE A 45 0.59 5.48 1.76
N GLU A 46 1.67 6.18 1.42
CA GLU A 46 1.64 7.62 1.18
C GLU A 46 1.37 7.89 -0.30
N VAL A 47 0.32 8.67 -0.59
CA VAL A 47 -0.05 9.08 -1.95
C VAL A 47 0.27 10.57 -2.12
N ILE A 48 1.45 10.85 -2.65
CA ILE A 48 2.00 12.22 -2.75
C ILE A 48 1.10 13.15 -3.56
N SER A 49 0.44 12.65 -4.62
CA SER A 49 -0.41 13.48 -5.49
C SER A 49 -1.67 14.02 -4.81
N HIS A 50 -2.07 13.42 -3.68
CA HIS A 50 -3.30 13.76 -2.97
C HIS A 50 -3.04 14.25 -1.55
N ASP A 51 -1.77 14.31 -1.10
CA ASP A 51 -1.38 14.64 0.29
C ASP A 51 -2.15 13.80 1.33
N VAL A 52 -2.32 12.51 1.04
CA VAL A 52 -3.03 11.56 1.92
C VAL A 52 -2.19 10.33 2.23
N VAL A 53 -2.48 9.75 3.39
CA VAL A 53 -1.97 8.44 3.82
C VAL A 53 -3.15 7.48 3.92
N LEU A 54 -2.97 6.28 3.35
CA LEU A 54 -3.99 5.23 3.31
C LEU A 54 -3.49 4.00 4.06
N SER A 55 -4.40 3.33 4.75
CA SER A 55 -4.20 1.98 5.30
C SER A 55 -4.93 1.00 4.38
N LEU A 56 -4.19 0.17 3.64
CA LEU A 56 -4.74 -0.70 2.60
C LEU A 56 -4.31 -2.15 2.77
N THR A 57 -5.20 -3.08 2.49
CA THR A 57 -4.87 -4.51 2.38
C THR A 57 -4.12 -4.81 1.07
N GLU A 58 -3.43 -5.95 1.00
CA GLU A 58 -2.70 -6.39 -0.20
C GLU A 58 -3.57 -6.54 -1.46
N ASN A 59 -4.90 -6.63 -1.31
CA ASN A 59 -5.84 -6.71 -2.44
C ASN A 59 -6.27 -5.34 -2.97
N GLU A 60 -5.98 -4.26 -2.24
CA GLU A 60 -6.40 -2.90 -2.56
C GLU A 60 -5.30 -2.09 -3.28
N PHE A 61 -4.12 -2.68 -3.48
CA PHE A 61 -3.05 -2.09 -4.26
C PHE A 61 -2.28 -3.16 -5.03
N LYS A 62 -1.44 -2.71 -5.97
CA LYS A 62 -0.52 -3.58 -6.73
C LYS A 62 0.87 -2.99 -6.73
N ILE A 63 1.88 -3.79 -6.38
CA ILE A 63 3.29 -3.38 -6.47
C ILE A 63 3.67 -3.19 -7.94
N ILE A 64 4.20 -2.01 -8.27
CA ILE A 64 4.63 -1.63 -9.62
C ILE A 64 6.15 -1.49 -9.75
N ASN A 65 6.91 -1.61 -8.66
CA ASN A 65 8.36 -1.68 -8.72
C ASN A 65 8.83 -3.02 -9.33
N LYS A 66 9.30 -2.94 -10.58
CA LYS A 66 10.24 -3.88 -11.20
C LYS A 66 10.89 -3.21 -12.42
N GLU A 67 12.06 -2.62 -12.20
CA GLU A 67 13.19 -2.88 -13.10
C GLU A 67 13.97 -4.07 -12.52
#